data_AF-A0A9W7GR29-F1
#
_entry.id   AF-A0A9W7GR29-F1
#
_cell.length_a   1.000
_cell.length_b   1.000
_cell.length_c   1.000
_cell.angle_alpha   90.00
_cell.angle_beta   90.00
_cell.angle_gamma   90.00
#
_symmetry.space_group_name_H-M   'P 1'
#
loop_
_entity.id
_entity.type
_entity.pdbx_description
1 polymer ?
#
loop_
_entity_poly.entity_id
_entity_poly.type
_entity_poly.pdbx_seq_one_letter_code
_entity_poly.pdbx_strand_id
1 'polypeptide(L)'
;MSIGDKTFWGCSSLAAITIPDGVTRIGHHAFMGCSSLTAITIPDTLTTIGDFAFCICSSLEAITIPEGVTTISRSAFDECSSLTAITIPDSVTTLSYRAFSLCSSLTRFSLSPAVFIDEDCFLNCTALIAAAADQNMSTVSDLLHSRWHRIRERAAVLSCLKTPWNDLENQPGSDNDGVEVVTLQGAAAFKKLPKVMWRVILEFL
;
A
#
# COMPACT_ATOMS: atom_id res chain seq x y z
N MET A 1 -4.02 -7.25 28.71
CA MET A 1 -3.17 -6.09 29.09
C MET A 1 -2.94 -5.23 27.84
N SER A 2 -2.62 -3.94 27.94
CA SER A 2 -2.37 -3.12 26.74
C SER A 2 -1.22 -2.15 26.90
N ILE A 3 -0.52 -1.87 25.80
CA ILE A 3 0.30 -0.67 25.67
C ILE A 3 -0.65 0.48 25.36
N GLY A 4 -0.63 1.52 26.18
CA GLY A 4 -1.52 2.66 26.03
C GLY A 4 -1.20 3.50 24.79
N ASP A 5 -2.14 4.35 24.42
CA ASP A 5 -1.95 5.31 23.34
C ASP A 5 -0.74 6.20 23.62
N LYS A 6 0.06 6.48 22.58
CA LYS A 6 1.24 7.35 22.63
C LYS A 6 2.31 6.98 23.68
N THR A 7 2.28 5.77 24.25
CA THR A 7 3.18 5.37 25.37
C THR A 7 4.66 5.61 25.07
N PHE A 8 5.11 5.31 23.86
CA PHE A 8 6.47 5.51 23.36
C PHE A 8 6.52 6.51 22.20
N TRP A 9 5.54 7.40 22.10
CA TRP A 9 5.49 8.37 21.01
C TRP A 9 6.75 9.26 21.00
N GLY A 10 7.45 9.28 19.86
CA GLY A 10 8.65 10.09 19.65
C GLY A 10 9.88 9.60 20.43
N CYS A 11 9.90 8.36 20.95
CA CYS A 11 11.07 7.78 21.60
C CYS A 11 12.19 7.48 20.59
N SER A 12 12.84 8.53 20.09
CA SER A 12 13.83 8.47 19.00
C SER A 12 15.11 7.70 19.36
N SER A 13 15.36 7.40 20.64
CA SER A 13 16.49 6.56 21.08
C SER A 13 16.10 5.10 21.37
N LEU A 14 14.81 4.74 21.27
CA LEU A 14 14.37 3.36 21.48
C LEU A 14 14.82 2.50 20.30
N ALA A 15 15.86 1.68 20.50
CA ALA A 15 16.43 0.85 19.44
C ALA A 15 15.71 -0.49 19.26
N ALA A 16 15.29 -1.12 20.36
CA ALA A 16 14.59 -2.38 20.35
C ALA A 16 13.63 -2.49 21.53
N ILE A 17 12.54 -3.26 21.36
CA ILE A 17 11.61 -3.55 22.45
C ILE A 17 11.02 -4.95 22.32
N THR A 18 10.93 -5.66 23.44
CA THR A 18 10.17 -6.91 23.56
C THR A 18 8.88 -6.60 24.29
N ILE A 19 7.75 -6.80 23.62
CA ILE A 19 6.44 -6.59 24.24
C ILE A 19 6.12 -7.79 25.15
N PRO A 20 5.78 -7.58 26.44
CA PRO A 20 5.53 -8.67 27.38
C PRO A 20 4.35 -9.57 26.98
N ASP A 21 4.43 -10.84 27.35
CA ASP A 21 3.34 -11.80 27.22
C ASP A 21 2.06 -11.30 27.92
N GLY A 22 0.90 -11.59 27.33
CA GLY A 22 -0.41 -11.16 27.85
C GLY A 22 -0.82 -9.74 27.46
N VAL A 23 0.03 -8.98 26.76
CA VAL A 23 -0.38 -7.79 26.01
C VAL A 23 -1.26 -8.23 24.84
N THR A 24 -2.48 -7.70 24.81
CA THR A 24 -3.49 -8.00 23.79
C THR A 24 -3.71 -6.82 22.84
N ARG A 25 -3.24 -5.62 23.19
CA ARG A 25 -3.43 -4.42 22.37
C ARG A 25 -2.22 -3.48 22.43
N ILE A 26 -1.86 -2.95 21.26
CA ILE A 26 -1.00 -1.78 21.08
C ILE A 26 -1.92 -0.60 20.73
N GLY A 27 -1.88 0.46 21.54
CA GLY A 27 -2.73 1.64 21.39
C GLY A 27 -2.39 2.50 20.18
N HIS A 28 -3.21 3.51 19.96
CA HIS A 28 -3.03 4.49 18.89
C HIS A 28 -1.71 5.25 19.09
N HIS A 29 -0.94 5.40 18.01
CA HIS A 29 0.34 6.13 18.01
C HIS A 29 1.37 5.62 19.03
N ALA A 30 1.21 4.39 19.54
CA ALA A 30 1.97 3.90 20.70
C ALA A 30 3.50 3.97 20.51
N PHE A 31 4.00 3.74 19.29
CA PHE A 31 5.41 3.82 18.91
C PHE A 31 5.66 4.83 17.79
N MET A 32 4.70 5.72 17.48
CA MET A 32 4.85 6.65 16.38
C MET A 32 6.13 7.49 16.54
N GLY A 33 6.93 7.63 15.48
CA GLY A 33 8.16 8.42 15.50
C GLY A 33 9.30 7.80 16.34
N CYS A 34 9.23 6.51 16.70
CA CYS A 34 10.39 5.78 17.22
C CYS A 34 11.40 5.52 16.08
N SER A 35 12.05 6.58 15.60
CA SER A 35 12.84 6.56 14.37
C SER A 35 14.07 5.64 14.41
N SER A 36 14.59 5.31 15.60
CA SER A 36 15.70 4.36 15.77
C SER A 36 15.26 2.93 16.07
N LEU A 37 13.95 2.64 16.15
CA LEU A 37 13.46 1.31 16.47
C LEU A 37 13.75 0.38 15.29
N THR A 38 14.71 -0.53 15.44
CA THR A 38 15.09 -1.50 14.41
C THR A 38 14.39 -2.84 14.57
N ALA A 39 14.08 -3.23 15.82
CA ALA A 39 13.50 -4.52 16.14
C ALA A 39 12.40 -4.43 17.20
N ILE A 40 11.29 -5.10 16.95
CA ILE A 40 10.22 -5.30 17.93
C ILE A 40 9.81 -6.77 17.95
N THR A 41 9.67 -7.33 19.15
CA THR A 41 9.08 -8.66 19.36
C THR A 41 7.65 -8.48 19.87
N ILE A 42 6.68 -8.98 19.10
CA ILE A 42 5.25 -8.94 19.44
C ILE A 42 4.83 -10.32 20.00
N PRO A 43 4.08 -10.39 21.11
CA PRO A 43 3.58 -11.65 21.65
C PRO A 43 2.41 -12.20 20.82
N ASP A 44 2.27 -13.53 20.81
CA ASP A 44 1.17 -14.22 20.12
C ASP A 44 -0.23 -13.85 20.65
N THR A 45 -0.30 -13.30 21.87
CA THR A 45 -1.54 -12.83 22.48
C THR A 45 -2.06 -11.51 21.90
N LEU A 46 -1.30 -10.82 21.05
CA LEU A 46 -1.71 -9.54 20.49
C LEU A 46 -2.87 -9.74 19.51
N THR A 47 -3.97 -9.00 19.72
CA THR A 47 -5.16 -9.04 18.85
C THR A 47 -5.41 -7.71 18.15
N THR A 48 -4.77 -6.61 18.58
CA THR A 48 -5.09 -5.27 18.10
C THR A 48 -3.85 -4.39 17.99
N ILE A 49 -3.68 -3.77 16.81
CA ILE A 49 -2.71 -2.72 16.53
C ILE A 49 -3.50 -1.45 16.20
N GLY A 50 -3.37 -0.41 17.01
CA GLY A 50 -4.10 0.85 16.82
C GLY A 50 -3.62 1.67 15.62
N ASP A 51 -4.42 2.67 15.24
CA ASP A 51 -4.05 3.60 14.18
C ASP A 51 -2.71 4.29 14.47
N PHE A 52 -1.89 4.43 13.44
CA PHE A 52 -0.57 5.05 13.50
C PHE A 52 0.40 4.40 14.50
N ALA A 53 0.14 3.17 14.98
CA ALA A 53 0.90 2.56 16.08
C ALA A 53 2.42 2.57 15.86
N PHE A 54 2.89 2.33 14.63
CA PHE A 54 4.31 2.34 14.24
C PHE A 54 4.60 3.36 13.13
N CYS A 55 3.78 4.38 12.99
CA CYS A 55 3.97 5.40 11.96
C CYS A 55 5.31 6.14 12.17
N ILE A 56 6.09 6.34 11.11
CA ILE A 56 7.41 7.01 11.14
C ILE A 56 8.45 6.22 11.98
N CYS A 57 8.29 4.90 12.11
CA CYS A 57 9.36 4.02 12.60
C CYS A 57 10.37 3.74 11.47
N SER A 58 11.08 4.78 11.04
CA SER A 58 11.89 4.77 9.81
C SER A 58 13.01 3.73 9.76
N SER A 59 13.50 3.25 10.91
CA SER A 59 14.55 2.23 10.99
C SER A 59 14.03 0.80 11.21
N LEU A 60 12.71 0.59 11.31
CA LEU A 60 12.15 -0.73 11.56
C LEU A 60 12.37 -1.62 10.35
N GLU A 61 13.15 -2.69 10.49
CA GLU A 61 13.59 -3.50 9.35
C GLU A 61 12.64 -4.66 9.04
N ALA A 62 12.10 -5.28 10.08
CA ALA A 62 11.20 -6.43 9.98
C ALA A 62 10.21 -6.48 11.14
N ILE A 63 9.03 -7.03 10.87
CA ILE A 63 8.03 -7.29 11.90
C ILE A 63 7.19 -8.53 11.55
N THR A 64 6.84 -9.31 12.58
CA THR A 64 5.94 -10.45 12.45
C THR A 64 4.63 -10.11 13.14
N ILE A 65 3.53 -10.16 12.38
CA ILE A 65 2.18 -9.96 12.92
C ILE A 65 1.67 -11.31 13.43
N PRO A 66 1.17 -11.42 14.67
CA PRO A 66 0.69 -12.69 15.21
C PRO A 66 -0.72 -13.03 14.70
N GLU A 67 -1.05 -14.32 14.70
CA GLU A 67 -2.31 -14.92 14.23
C GLU A 67 -3.57 -14.37 14.95
N GLY A 68 -3.42 -13.68 16.08
CA GLY A 68 -4.53 -13.04 16.78
C GLY A 68 -5.01 -11.74 16.12
N VAL A 69 -4.23 -11.15 15.22
CA VAL A 69 -4.54 -9.86 14.59
C VAL A 69 -5.38 -10.08 13.34
N THR A 70 -6.51 -9.36 13.25
CA THR A 70 -7.43 -9.43 12.10
C THR A 70 -7.35 -8.21 11.18
N THR A 71 -6.85 -7.08 11.70
CA THR A 71 -6.83 -5.81 10.98
C THR A 71 -5.51 -5.09 11.21
N ILE A 72 -4.90 -4.64 10.12
CA ILE A 72 -3.81 -3.66 10.17
C ILE A 72 -4.42 -2.29 9.93
N SER A 73 -4.52 -1.53 11.02
CA SER A 73 -5.30 -0.29 11.12
C SER A 73 -4.67 0.87 10.33
N ARG A 74 -5.39 2.00 10.28
CA ARG A 74 -5.03 3.16 9.45
C ARG A 74 -3.59 3.61 9.74
N SER A 75 -2.79 3.72 8.69
CA SER A 75 -1.39 4.18 8.76
C SER A 75 -0.53 3.48 9.82
N ALA A 76 -0.86 2.23 10.20
CA ALA A 76 -0.18 1.53 11.29
C ALA A 76 1.34 1.44 11.08
N PHE A 77 1.81 1.28 9.84
CA PHE A 77 3.21 1.21 9.43
C PHE A 77 3.56 2.27 8.37
N ASP A 78 2.84 3.39 8.34
CA ASP A 78 3.11 4.48 7.40
C ASP A 78 4.51 5.08 7.65
N GLU A 79 5.25 5.36 6.58
CA GLU A 79 6.62 5.90 6.60
C GLU A 79 7.67 5.00 7.28
N CYS A 80 7.43 3.69 7.38
CA CYS A 80 8.46 2.71 7.77
C CYS A 80 9.41 2.41 6.59
N SER A 81 10.24 3.38 6.21
CA SER A 81 11.04 3.35 4.99
C SER A 81 12.10 2.24 4.94
N SER A 82 12.59 1.74 6.08
CA SER A 82 13.52 0.61 6.16
C SER A 82 12.84 -0.76 6.28
N LEU A 83 11.50 -0.83 6.32
CA LEU A 83 10.78 -2.09 6.47
C LEU A 83 10.94 -2.91 5.20
N THR A 84 11.75 -3.96 5.26
CA THR A 84 12.06 -4.83 4.12
C THR A 84 11.14 -6.05 4.05
N ALA A 85 10.70 -6.53 5.21
CA ALA A 85 9.90 -7.73 5.35
C ALA A 85 8.83 -7.57 6.43
N ILE A 86 7.62 -7.99 6.11
CA ILE A 86 6.56 -8.18 7.09
C ILE A 86 5.88 -9.52 6.86
N THR A 87 5.72 -10.30 7.92
CA THR A 87 4.93 -11.53 7.89
C THR A 87 3.52 -11.20 8.34
N ILE A 88 2.57 -11.30 7.40
CA ILE A 88 1.14 -11.12 7.65
C ILE A 88 0.51 -12.52 7.68
N PRO A 89 -0.13 -12.93 8.79
CA PRO A 89 -0.81 -14.21 8.90
C PRO A 89 -2.16 -14.21 8.17
N ASP A 90 -2.70 -15.40 7.91
CA ASP A 90 -3.98 -15.56 7.22
C ASP A 90 -5.18 -15.03 8.02
N SER A 91 -5.00 -14.81 9.32
CA SER A 91 -5.98 -14.17 10.18
C SER A 91 -6.28 -12.71 9.79
N VAL A 92 -5.36 -12.04 9.10
CA VAL A 92 -5.52 -10.64 8.70
C VAL A 92 -6.44 -10.55 7.48
N THR A 93 -7.66 -10.10 7.72
CA THR A 93 -8.69 -9.94 6.68
C THR A 93 -8.77 -8.52 6.15
N THR A 94 -8.10 -7.54 6.79
CA THR A 94 -8.25 -6.12 6.42
C THR A 94 -6.93 -5.36 6.58
N LEU A 95 -6.52 -4.68 5.52
CA LEU A 95 -5.48 -3.65 5.52
C LEU A 95 -6.12 -2.30 5.24
N SER A 96 -6.06 -1.39 6.21
CA SER A 96 -6.76 -0.10 6.16
C SER A 96 -5.98 0.99 5.40
N TYR A 97 -6.65 2.14 5.21
CA TYR A 97 -6.09 3.32 4.56
C TYR A 97 -4.64 3.58 4.95
N ARG A 98 -3.75 3.62 3.94
CA ARG A 98 -2.32 3.92 4.10
C ARG A 98 -1.55 3.04 5.09
N ALA A 99 -2.04 1.84 5.43
CA ALA A 99 -1.41 0.97 6.42
C ALA A 99 0.10 0.77 6.22
N PHE A 100 0.58 0.74 4.96
CA PHE A 100 1.98 0.58 4.58
C PHE A 100 2.46 1.69 3.64
N SER A 101 1.85 2.87 3.60
CA SER A 101 2.33 3.89 2.67
C SER A 101 3.77 4.32 2.97
N LEU A 102 4.49 4.71 1.92
CA LEU A 102 5.90 5.13 1.98
C LEU A 102 6.87 4.08 2.56
N CYS A 103 6.47 2.80 2.66
CA CYS A 103 7.36 1.67 2.93
C CYS A 103 8.19 1.34 1.67
N SER A 104 9.15 2.21 1.33
CA SER A 104 9.87 2.14 0.05
C SER A 104 10.76 0.91 -0.10
N SER A 105 11.19 0.28 0.99
CA SER A 105 12.09 -0.89 0.99
C SER A 105 11.36 -2.24 1.06
N LEU A 106 10.02 -2.23 1.19
CA LEU A 106 9.24 -3.45 1.40
C LEU A 106 9.27 -4.31 0.14
N THR A 107 9.81 -5.53 0.23
CA THR A 107 9.93 -6.45 -0.93
C THR A 107 9.31 -7.81 -0.65
N ARG A 108 9.41 -8.28 0.60
CA ARG A 108 8.90 -9.58 1.02
C ARG A 108 7.56 -9.40 1.68
N PHE A 109 6.53 -9.71 0.90
CA PHE A 109 5.14 -9.53 1.29
C PHE A 109 4.31 -10.71 0.78
N SER A 110 3.50 -11.29 1.63
CA SER A 110 2.57 -12.37 1.29
C SER A 110 1.21 -12.04 1.88
N LEU A 111 0.16 -12.29 1.10
CA LEU A 111 -1.21 -12.01 1.47
C LEU A 111 -2.10 -13.21 1.16
N SER A 112 -3.10 -13.39 1.99
CA SER A 112 -4.22 -14.28 1.70
C SER A 112 -5.10 -13.67 0.61
N PRO A 113 -5.64 -14.46 -0.33
CA PRO A 113 -6.45 -13.97 -1.45
C PRO A 113 -7.78 -13.31 -1.04
N ALA A 114 -8.20 -13.46 0.22
CA ALA A 114 -9.45 -12.90 0.75
C ALA A 114 -9.25 -11.57 1.51
N VAL A 115 -8.02 -11.03 1.56
CA VAL A 115 -7.74 -9.81 2.32
C VAL A 115 -8.38 -8.60 1.62
N PHE A 116 -9.11 -7.80 2.39
CA PHE A 116 -9.60 -6.50 1.93
C PHE A 116 -8.48 -5.47 2.04
N ILE A 117 -8.16 -4.80 0.94
CA ILE A 117 -7.14 -3.76 0.88
C ILE A 117 -7.83 -2.42 0.61
N ASP A 118 -7.73 -1.52 1.57
CA ASP A 118 -8.30 -0.17 1.51
C ASP A 118 -7.40 0.78 0.69
N GLU A 119 -7.90 1.98 0.46
CA GLU A 119 -7.26 2.98 -0.41
C GLU A 119 -5.84 3.34 0.05
N ASP A 120 -4.94 3.54 -0.92
CA ASP A 120 -3.55 3.95 -0.70
C ASP A 120 -2.73 3.07 0.26
N CYS A 121 -3.19 1.85 0.59
CA CYS A 121 -2.52 0.97 1.55
C CYS A 121 -1.02 0.79 1.25
N PHE A 122 -0.65 0.66 -0.03
CA PHE A 122 0.74 0.52 -0.50
C PHE A 122 1.23 1.71 -1.33
N LEU A 123 0.70 2.90 -1.07
CA LEU A 123 1.14 4.11 -1.74
C LEU A 123 2.67 4.28 -1.61
N ASN A 124 3.36 4.51 -2.72
CA ASN A 124 4.82 4.71 -2.75
C ASN A 124 5.67 3.55 -2.20
N CYS A 125 5.13 2.32 -2.12
CA CYS A 125 5.91 1.11 -1.89
C CYS A 125 6.64 0.68 -3.18
N THR A 126 7.64 1.44 -3.59
CA THR A 126 8.31 1.29 -4.89
C THR A 126 9.02 -0.05 -5.05
N ALA A 127 9.68 -0.56 -4.00
CA ALA A 127 10.33 -1.86 -4.06
C ALA A 127 9.30 -3.01 -4.13
N LEU A 128 8.16 -2.88 -3.46
CA LEU A 128 7.09 -3.90 -3.49
C LEU A 128 6.50 -4.00 -4.89
N ILE A 129 6.24 -2.84 -5.49
CA ILE A 129 5.79 -2.72 -6.88
C ILE A 129 6.77 -3.39 -7.84
N ALA A 130 8.08 -3.13 -7.67
CA ALA A 130 9.11 -3.70 -8.53
C ALA A 130 9.17 -5.23 -8.37
N ALA A 131 9.19 -5.71 -7.12
CA ALA A 131 9.20 -7.14 -6.81
C ALA A 131 7.95 -7.87 -7.31
N ALA A 132 6.79 -7.22 -7.26
CA ALA A 132 5.54 -7.80 -7.74
C ALA A 132 5.49 -7.87 -9.29
N ALA A 133 6.08 -6.90 -10.00
CA ALA A 133 6.13 -6.90 -11.46
C ALA A 133 6.89 -8.11 -12.02
N ASP A 134 7.85 -8.64 -11.26
CA ASP A 134 8.64 -9.82 -11.63
C ASP A 134 7.91 -11.15 -11.34
N GLN A 135 6.82 -11.13 -10.57
CA GLN A 135 6.18 -12.34 -10.03
C GLN A 135 4.87 -12.79 -10.73
N ASN A 136 4.38 -12.10 -11.78
CA ASN A 136 3.20 -12.52 -12.56
C ASN A 136 1.95 -12.89 -11.70
N MET A 137 1.78 -12.27 -10.53
CA MET A 137 0.89 -12.76 -9.46
C MET A 137 -0.33 -11.83 -9.22
N SER A 138 -1.41 -12.38 -8.64
CA SER A 138 -2.64 -11.67 -8.24
C SER A 138 -2.39 -10.43 -7.39
N THR A 139 -1.32 -10.44 -6.59
CA THR A 139 -0.86 -9.31 -5.77
C THR A 139 -0.57 -8.04 -6.58
N VAL A 140 -0.17 -8.16 -7.84
CA VAL A 140 0.03 -7.00 -8.72
C VAL A 140 -1.29 -6.29 -8.99
N SER A 141 -2.37 -7.03 -9.20
CA SER A 141 -3.71 -6.45 -9.40
C SER A 141 -4.12 -5.66 -8.16
N ASP A 142 -3.96 -6.23 -6.97
CA ASP A 142 -4.34 -5.60 -5.71
C ASP A 142 -3.48 -4.36 -5.38
N LEU A 143 -2.18 -4.41 -5.68
CA LEU A 143 -1.26 -3.27 -5.60
C LEU A 143 -1.58 -2.18 -6.63
N LEU A 144 -2.06 -2.56 -7.82
CA LEU A 144 -2.51 -1.64 -8.85
C LEU A 144 -3.88 -1.02 -8.50
N HIS A 145 -4.78 -1.71 -7.79
CA HIS A 145 -6.04 -1.11 -7.30
C HIS A 145 -5.78 0.09 -6.38
N SER A 146 -4.79 0.00 -5.49
CA SER A 146 -4.32 1.13 -4.68
C SER A 146 -3.86 2.32 -5.55
N ARG A 147 -3.29 2.08 -6.74
CA ARG A 147 -2.95 3.14 -7.70
C ARG A 147 -4.13 3.59 -8.57
N TRP A 148 -5.07 2.70 -8.85
CA TRP A 148 -6.20 2.93 -9.74
C TRP A 148 -7.21 3.93 -9.15
N HIS A 149 -7.41 3.94 -7.83
CA HIS A 149 -8.24 4.95 -7.16
C HIS A 149 -7.76 6.39 -7.45
N ARG A 150 -6.44 6.64 -7.41
CA ARG A 150 -5.86 7.95 -7.76
C ARG A 150 -6.04 8.35 -9.23
N ILE A 151 -6.11 7.36 -10.12
CA ILE A 151 -6.41 7.59 -11.54
C ILE A 151 -7.91 7.86 -11.72
N ARG A 152 -8.80 7.16 -11.00
CA ARG A 152 -10.26 7.37 -11.04
C ARG A 152 -10.69 8.71 -10.45
N GLU A 153 -10.10 9.18 -9.36
CA GLU A 153 -10.43 10.52 -8.82
C GLU A 153 -9.96 11.65 -9.76
N ARG A 154 -8.83 11.46 -10.45
CA ARG A 154 -8.39 12.38 -11.51
C ARG A 154 -9.22 12.23 -12.80
N ALA A 155 -9.75 11.04 -13.08
CA ALA A 155 -10.64 10.78 -14.22
C ALA A 155 -12.11 11.17 -13.95
N ALA A 156 -12.53 11.30 -12.69
CA ALA A 156 -13.83 11.85 -12.32
C ALA A 156 -13.91 13.37 -12.60
N VAL A 157 -12.77 14.04 -12.75
CA VAL A 157 -12.68 15.40 -13.34
C VAL A 157 -12.88 15.36 -14.87
N LEU A 158 -12.83 14.18 -15.48
CA LEU A 158 -12.99 13.93 -16.92
C LEU A 158 -14.39 13.38 -17.29
N SER A 159 -15.44 13.75 -16.54
CA SER A 159 -16.84 13.39 -16.88
C SER A 159 -17.38 14.02 -18.19
N CYS A 160 -16.52 14.63 -19.02
CA CYS A 160 -16.90 15.29 -20.27
C CYS A 160 -16.62 14.47 -21.54
N LEU A 161 -15.96 13.32 -21.49
CA LEU A 161 -15.69 12.53 -22.70
C LEU A 161 -16.60 11.31 -22.79
N LYS A 162 -17.87 11.57 -23.18
CA LYS A 162 -18.80 10.54 -23.66
C LYS A 162 -18.48 10.16 -25.12
N THR A 163 -17.32 9.58 -25.39
CA THR A 163 -17.08 8.92 -26.68
C THR A 163 -16.53 7.51 -26.46
N PRO A 164 -17.22 6.47 -26.94
CA PRO A 164 -16.69 5.11 -26.93
C PRO A 164 -15.40 5.02 -27.76
N TRP A 165 -14.45 4.21 -27.29
CA TRP A 165 -13.11 4.04 -27.88
C TRP A 165 -13.10 3.59 -29.36
N ASN A 166 -14.21 3.08 -29.90
CA ASN A 166 -14.29 2.54 -31.26
C ASN A 166 -14.26 3.59 -32.39
N ASP A 167 -14.46 4.87 -32.10
CA ASP A 167 -14.60 5.90 -33.15
C ASP A 167 -13.28 6.62 -33.50
N LEU A 168 -12.17 6.34 -32.80
CA LEU A 168 -10.90 7.05 -32.97
C LEU A 168 -9.92 6.38 -33.94
N GLU A 169 -10.17 5.15 -34.39
CA GLU A 169 -9.26 4.42 -35.30
C GLU A 169 -9.51 4.66 -36.80
N ASN A 170 -10.55 5.41 -37.19
CA ASN A 170 -11.03 5.44 -38.58
C ASN A 170 -11.15 6.84 -39.23
N GLN A 171 -10.30 7.81 -38.86
CA GLN A 171 -10.27 9.12 -39.53
C GLN A 171 -8.99 9.28 -40.37
N PRO A 172 -9.09 9.50 -41.70
CA PRO A 172 -7.93 9.73 -42.55
C PRO A 172 -7.40 11.15 -42.38
N GLY A 173 -6.08 11.32 -42.37
CA GLY A 173 -5.45 12.62 -42.12
C GLY A 173 -5.62 13.63 -43.26
N SER A 174 -5.76 14.91 -42.93
CA SER A 174 -4.88 16.00 -43.38
C SER A 174 -5.31 17.35 -42.77
N ASP A 175 -4.31 18.22 -42.66
CA ASP A 175 -4.35 19.68 -42.68
C ASP A 175 -4.70 20.49 -41.40
N ASN A 176 -3.75 21.38 -41.09
CA ASN A 176 -3.75 22.39 -40.05
C ASN A 176 -5.03 23.23 -40.04
N ASP A 177 -5.61 23.42 -38.86
CA ASP A 177 -5.68 24.75 -38.22
C ASP A 177 -6.20 24.62 -36.78
N GLY A 178 -5.37 25.05 -35.82
CA GLY A 178 -5.81 25.59 -34.54
C GLY A 178 -6.74 24.74 -33.66
N VAL A 179 -6.31 23.56 -33.23
CA VAL A 179 -6.78 22.97 -31.96
C VAL A 179 -5.58 22.32 -31.28
N GLU A 180 -5.22 22.81 -30.09
CA GLU A 180 -4.23 22.18 -29.22
C GLU A 180 -4.60 20.71 -29.04
N VAL A 181 -3.83 19.86 -29.67
CA VAL A 181 -3.79 18.43 -29.40
C VAL A 181 -3.39 18.31 -27.94
N VAL A 182 -4.37 18.08 -27.06
CA VAL A 182 -4.13 17.61 -25.69
C VAL A 182 -3.44 16.26 -25.84
N THR A 183 -2.12 16.32 -25.91
CA THR A 183 -1.25 15.16 -26.02
C THR A 183 -1.55 14.29 -24.81
N LEU A 184 -2.04 13.09 -25.09
CA LEU A 184 -2.26 12.03 -24.10
C LEU A 184 -0.92 11.64 -23.49
N GLN A 185 -0.45 12.43 -22.52
CA GLN A 185 0.73 12.12 -21.72
C GLN A 185 0.49 10.90 -20.81
N GLY A 186 -0.76 10.43 -20.70
CA GLY A 186 -1.12 9.18 -20.05
C GLY A 186 -1.03 7.93 -20.94
N ALA A 187 -1.28 8.02 -22.25
CA ALA A 187 -1.34 6.83 -23.12
C ALA A 187 0.05 6.21 -23.38
N ALA A 188 1.12 6.99 -23.29
CA ALA A 188 2.49 6.49 -23.41
C ALA A 188 2.93 5.64 -22.21
N ALA A 189 2.37 5.88 -21.01
CA ALA A 189 2.68 5.10 -19.81
C ALA A 189 2.13 3.66 -19.90
N PHE A 190 1.01 3.50 -20.61
CA PHE A 190 0.35 2.21 -20.82
C PHE A 190 1.05 1.32 -21.85
N LYS A 191 1.76 1.91 -22.84
CA LYS A 191 2.52 1.17 -23.85
C LYS A 191 3.72 0.38 -23.30
N LYS A 192 4.14 0.62 -22.05
CA LYS A 192 5.26 -0.07 -21.40
C LYS A 192 4.83 -1.18 -20.43
N LEU A 193 3.54 -1.44 -20.28
CA LEU A 193 3.08 -2.48 -19.36
C LEU A 193 3.23 -3.87 -19.99
N PRO A 194 3.72 -4.87 -19.22
CA PRO A 194 3.72 -6.27 -19.62
C PRO A 194 2.35 -6.71 -20.15
N LYS A 195 2.32 -7.55 -21.19
CA LYS A 195 1.09 -8.06 -21.84
C LYS A 195 0.05 -8.64 -20.86
N VAL A 196 0.49 -9.10 -19.68
CA VAL A 196 -0.38 -9.64 -18.63
C VAL A 196 -1.25 -8.55 -17.99
N MET A 197 -0.72 -7.33 -17.83
CA MET A 197 -1.46 -6.18 -17.33
C MET A 197 -2.56 -5.72 -18.30
N TRP A 198 -2.38 -5.97 -19.60
CA TRP A 198 -3.39 -5.73 -20.62
C TRP A 198 -4.61 -6.65 -20.49
N ARG A 199 -4.42 -7.90 -20.04
CA ARG A 199 -5.54 -8.84 -19.80
C ARG A 199 -6.41 -8.40 -18.63
N VAL A 200 -5.79 -7.93 -17.54
CA VAL A 200 -6.52 -7.40 -16.39
C VAL A 200 -7.31 -6.13 -16.77
N ILE A 201 -6.75 -5.26 -17.61
CA ILE A 201 -7.44 -4.04 -18.05
C ILE A 201 -8.63 -4.33 -18.98
N LEU A 202 -8.55 -5.36 -19.82
CA LEU A 202 -9.63 -5.76 -20.72
C LEU A 202 -10.78 -6.49 -20.02
N GLU A 203 -10.56 -7.08 -18.84
CA GLU A 203 -11.64 -7.74 -18.07
C GLU A 203 -12.54 -6.74 -17.31
N PHE A 204 -12.17 -5.46 -17.29
CA PHE A 204 -12.92 -4.38 -16.60
C PHE A 204 -13.36 -3.22 -17.53
N LEU A 205 -13.24 -3.40 -18.85
CA LEU A 205 -13.84 -2.56 -19.89
C LEU A 205 -15.00 -3.31 -20.55
#